data_AF-A0A0F8XA75-F1
#
_entry.id   AF-A0A0F8XA75-F1
#
_cell.length_a   1.000
_cell.length_b   1.000
_cell.length_c   1.000
_cell.angle_alpha   90.00
_cell.angle_beta   90.00
_cell.angle_gamma   90.00
#
_symmetry.space_group_name_H-M   'P 1'
#
loop_
_entity.id
_entity.type
_entity.pdbx_description
1 polymer ?
#
loop_
_entity_poly.entity_id
_entity_poly.type
_entity_poly.pdbx_seq_one_letter_code
_entity_poly.pdbx_strand_id
1 'polypeptide(L)'
;NPVAVGICFELYVRPLLLKMAGRKDIFRKSFKAIAEKPIRKKKGRTNYIRVRVDRKKNILYAQTTGAQGSGVLTSMLADGIVELPADVDEIKQGQELEVVSLDDDYK
;
A
#
# COMPACT_ATOMS: atom_id res chain seq x y z
N ASN A 1 8.35 1.34 -16.68
CA ASN A 1 7.97 0.66 -15.42
C ASN A 1 6.70 1.33 -14.89
N PRO A 2 5.51 0.85 -15.28
CA PRO A 2 4.26 1.55 -15.02
C PRO A 2 3.86 1.55 -13.55
N VAL A 3 4.14 0.49 -12.79
CA VAL A 3 3.82 0.43 -11.36
C VAL A 3 4.64 1.45 -10.56
N ALA A 4 5.93 1.60 -10.88
CA ALA A 4 6.77 2.58 -10.20
C ALA A 4 6.26 4.02 -10.41
N VAL A 5 5.81 4.35 -11.63
CA VAL A 5 5.21 5.66 -11.91
C VAL A 5 3.93 5.87 -11.09
N GLY A 6 3.05 4.86 -11.03
CA GLY A 6 1.82 4.93 -10.23
C GLY A 6 2.09 5.15 -8.73
N ILE A 7 3.04 4.41 -8.15
CA ILE A 7 3.43 4.57 -6.74
C ILE A 7 4.04 5.95 -6.49
N CYS A 8 4.96 6.40 -7.35
CA CYS A 8 5.56 7.73 -7.21
C CYS A 8 4.52 8.85 -7.36
N PHE A 9 3.52 8.66 -8.24
CA PHE A 9 2.43 9.62 -8.38
C PHE A 9 1.64 9.76 -7.08
N GLU A 10 1.21 8.64 -6.48
CA GLU A 10 0.44 8.65 -5.25
C GLU A 10 1.21 9.23 -4.06
N LEU A 11 2.49 8.91 -3.92
CA LEU A 11 3.31 9.33 -2.77
C LEU A 11 3.82 10.77 -2.87
N TYR A 12 4.07 11.29 -4.07
CA TYR A 12 4.76 12.57 -4.26
C TYR A 12 3.99 13.56 -5.12
N VAL A 13 3.48 13.13 -6.28
CA VAL A 13 2.89 14.06 -7.27
C VAL A 13 1.48 14.49 -6.84
N ARG A 14 0.61 13.55 -6.47
CA ARG A 14 -0.75 13.83 -5.98
C ARG A 14 -0.73 14.79 -4.77
N PRO A 15 0.03 14.54 -3.68
CA PRO A 15 0.04 15.47 -2.55
C PRO A 15 0.59 16.85 -2.92
N LEU A 16 1.58 16.94 -3.81
CA LEU A 16 2.09 18.21 -4.31
C LEU A 16 1.01 19.01 -5.05
N LEU A 17 0.29 18.37 -5.98
CA LEU A 17 -0.80 19.01 -6.72
C LEU A 17 -1.93 19.48 -5.80
N LEU A 18 -2.33 18.66 -4.82
CA LEU A 18 -3.34 19.03 -3.83
C LEU A 18 -2.90 20.22 -2.97
N LYS A 19 -1.61 20.25 -2.57
CA LYS A 19 -1.04 21.37 -1.81
C LYS A 19 -1.06 22.66 -2.63
N MET A 20 -0.69 22.60 -3.90
CA MET A 20 -0.74 23.74 -4.83
C MET A 20 -2.18 24.24 -5.04
N ALA A 21 -3.17 23.35 -4.99
CA ALA A 21 -4.59 23.69 -5.04
C ALA A 21 -5.16 24.21 -3.70
N GLY A 22 -4.33 24.42 -2.67
CA GLY A 22 -4.74 24.98 -1.38
C GLY A 22 -5.40 23.99 -0.41
N ARG A 23 -5.36 22.68 -0.69
CA ARG A 23 -5.87 21.65 0.24
C ARG A 23 -4.95 21.52 1.46
N LYS A 24 -5.54 21.18 2.61
CA LYS A 24 -4.80 20.87 3.85
C LYS A 24 -4.56 19.37 4.01
N ASP A 25 -5.57 18.55 3.70
CA ASP A 25 -5.48 17.09 3.77
C ASP A 25 -4.97 16.53 2.43
N ILE A 26 -3.64 16.57 2.25
CA ILE A 26 -3.00 16.27 0.96
C ILE A 26 -2.54 14.82 0.81
N PHE A 27 -2.28 14.13 1.92
CA PHE A 27 -1.85 12.74 1.93
C PHE A 27 -3.05 11.79 1.96
N ARG A 28 -2.87 10.60 1.39
CA ARG A 28 -3.84 9.50 1.54
C ARG A 28 -3.96 9.12 3.01
N LYS A 29 -5.17 8.74 3.43
CA LYS A 29 -5.38 8.20 4.78
C LYS A 29 -4.72 6.83 4.90
N SER A 30 -4.22 6.53 6.09
CA SER A 30 -3.75 5.20 6.44
C SER A 30 -4.65 4.56 7.49
N PHE A 31 -4.58 3.23 7.57
CA PHE A 31 -5.34 2.43 8.52
C PHE A 31 -4.58 1.15 8.87
N LYS A 32 -4.97 0.53 9.99
CA LYS A 32 -4.40 -0.73 10.46
C LYS A 32 -5.15 -1.91 9.87
N ALA A 33 -4.41 -2.91 9.39
CA ALA A 33 -4.94 -4.19 8.95
C ALA A 33 -4.04 -5.33 9.43
N ILE A 34 -4.61 -6.53 9.53
CA ILE A 34 -3.89 -7.74 9.91
C ILE A 34 -3.40 -8.46 8.64
N ALA A 35 -2.12 -8.82 8.58
CA ALA A 35 -1.58 -9.61 7.49
C ALA A 35 -2.26 -11.00 7.45
N GLU A 36 -3.05 -11.27 6.42
CA GLU A 36 -3.75 -12.56 6.28
C GLU A 36 -2.80 -13.70 5.94
N LYS A 37 -1.73 -13.38 5.21
CA LYS A 37 -0.66 -14.29 4.78
C LYS A 37 0.69 -13.61 5.00
N PRO A 38 1.79 -14.37 5.17
CA PRO A 38 3.11 -13.77 5.28
C PRO A 38 3.49 -13.01 4.01
N ILE A 39 4.06 -11.81 4.17
CA ILE A 39 4.56 -10.97 3.07
C ILE A 39 6.09 -10.95 3.16
N ARG A 40 6.77 -11.50 2.15
CA ARG A 40 8.23 -11.64 2.15
C ARG A 40 8.87 -10.78 1.07
N LYS A 41 10.06 -10.23 1.37
CA LYS A 41 10.94 -9.58 0.40
C LYS A 41 12.41 -9.84 0.70
N LYS A 42 13.27 -9.63 -0.30
CA LYS A 42 14.71 -9.53 -0.05
C LYS A 42 15.02 -8.23 0.70
N LYS A 43 15.93 -8.28 1.67
CA LYS A 43 16.45 -7.07 2.33
C LYS A 43 17.23 -6.19 1.35
N GLY A 44 17.46 -4.95 1.74
CA GLY A 44 18.32 -3.99 1.04
C GLY A 44 17.58 -2.96 0.20
N ARG A 45 16.26 -3.07 0.05
CA ARG A 45 15.41 -2.05 -0.58
C ARG A 45 14.08 -1.93 0.13
N THR A 46 13.59 -0.70 0.26
CA THR A 46 12.20 -0.45 0.65
C THR A 46 11.30 -0.88 -0.50
N ASN A 47 10.29 -1.69 -0.20
CA ASN A 47 9.31 -2.12 -1.18
C ASN A 47 7.94 -1.57 -0.82
N TYR A 48 7.23 -1.09 -1.83
CA TYR A 48 5.83 -0.71 -1.74
C TYR A 48 4.98 -1.88 -2.26
N ILE A 49 4.40 -2.63 -1.32
CA ILE A 49 3.61 -3.83 -1.58
C ILE A 49 2.16 -3.42 -1.78
N ARG A 50 1.56 -3.85 -2.89
CA ARG A 50 0.15 -3.61 -3.18
C ARG A 50 -0.69 -4.69 -2.52
N VAL A 51 -1.72 -4.27 -1.82
CA VAL A 51 -2.60 -5.16 -1.05
C VAL A 51 -4.06 -4.97 -1.41
N ARG A 52 -4.81 -6.06 -1.30
CA ARG A 52 -6.26 -6.04 -1.17
C ARG A 52 -6.64 -6.15 0.29
N VAL A 53 -7.74 -5.51 0.66
CA VAL A 53 -8.22 -5.44 2.03
C VAL A 53 -9.63 -6.00 2.14
N ASP A 54 -9.77 -7.01 3.00
CA ASP A 54 -11.04 -7.68 3.29
C ASP A 54 -11.46 -7.43 4.73
N ARG A 55 -12.74 -7.14 4.97
CA ARG A 55 -13.30 -6.95 6.32
C ARG A 55 -13.98 -8.22 6.80
N LYS A 56 -13.51 -8.78 7.93
CA LYS A 56 -14.10 -9.98 8.57
C LYS A 56 -14.38 -9.71 10.04
N LYS A 57 -15.64 -9.80 10.47
CA LYS A 57 -16.05 -9.57 11.87
C LYS A 57 -15.50 -8.26 12.46
N ASN A 58 -15.59 -7.15 11.69
CA ASN A 58 -15.03 -5.83 12.03
C ASN A 58 -13.50 -5.71 12.11
N ILE A 59 -12.76 -6.73 11.69
CA ILE A 59 -11.30 -6.67 11.58
C ILE A 59 -10.93 -6.59 10.09
N LEU A 60 -10.01 -5.71 9.76
CA LEU A 60 -9.46 -5.58 8.41
C LEU A 60 -8.28 -6.53 8.23
N TYR A 61 -8.28 -7.26 7.13
CA TYR A 61 -7.22 -8.18 6.75
C TYR A 61 -6.62 -7.74 5.43
N ALA A 62 -5.29 -7.71 5.35
CA ALA A 62 -4.57 -7.35 4.14
C ALA A 62 -3.86 -8.57 3.55
N GLN A 63 -3.97 -8.74 2.24
CA GLN A 63 -3.25 -9.74 1.45
C GLN A 63 -2.68 -9.10 0.19
N THR A 64 -1.55 -9.60 -0.32
CA THR A 64 -0.97 -9.04 -1.55
C THR A 64 -1.89 -9.25 -2.75
N THR A 65 -1.79 -8.37 -3.75
CA THR A 65 -2.52 -8.52 -5.04
C THR A 65 -2.00 -9.67 -5.92
N GLY A 66 -1.19 -10.59 -5.37
CA GLY A 66 -0.41 -11.55 -6.14
C GLY A 66 0.89 -10.94 -6.65
N ALA A 67 1.17 -11.07 -7.95
CA ALA A 67 2.45 -10.65 -8.55
C ALA A 67 2.77 -9.17 -8.27
N GLN A 68 3.93 -8.93 -7.64
CA GLN A 68 4.39 -7.61 -7.20
C GLN A 68 5.40 -6.96 -8.16
N GLY A 69 5.67 -7.60 -9.30
CA GLY A 69 6.61 -7.11 -10.31
C GLY A 69 6.23 -5.73 -10.83
N SER A 70 7.23 -4.94 -11.19
CA SER A 70 7.03 -3.53 -11.53
C SER A 70 6.41 -3.31 -12.93
N GLY A 71 6.42 -4.34 -13.78
CA GLY A 71 5.66 -4.39 -15.04
C GLY A 71 4.20 -4.82 -14.88
N VAL A 72 3.79 -5.27 -13.69
CA VAL A 72 2.45 -5.86 -13.47
C VAL A 72 1.45 -4.76 -13.13
N LEU A 73 0.97 -4.03 -14.15
CA LEU A 73 0.05 -2.91 -13.94
C LEU A 73 -1.27 -3.34 -13.27
N THR A 74 -1.74 -4.56 -13.52
CA THR A 74 -2.93 -5.12 -12.85
C THR A 74 -2.79 -5.18 -11.32
N SER A 75 -1.56 -5.16 -10.78
CA SER A 75 -1.31 -5.05 -9.33
C SER A 75 -1.69 -3.69 -8.74
N MET A 76 -1.96 -2.67 -9.56
CA MET A 76 -2.44 -1.35 -9.12
C MET A 76 -3.96 -1.30 -8.92
N LEU A 77 -4.70 -2.36 -9.28
CA LEU A 77 -6.10 -2.55 -8.85
C LEU A 77 -6.15 -3.01 -7.38
N ALA A 78 -5.36 -2.35 -6.55
CA ALA A 78 -5.15 -2.61 -5.14
C ALA A 78 -5.97 -1.63 -4.31
N ASP A 79 -6.43 -2.08 -3.16
CA ASP A 79 -7.15 -1.20 -2.21
C ASP A 79 -6.15 -0.31 -1.45
N GLY A 80 -4.89 -0.74 -1.35
CA GLY A 80 -3.87 0.03 -0.66
C GLY A 80 -2.43 -0.39 -0.91
N ILE A 81 -1.52 0.40 -0.33
CA ILE A 81 -0.07 0.21 -0.38
C ILE A 81 0.46 0.02 1.04
N VAL A 82 1.34 -0.96 1.21
CA VAL A 82 2.11 -1.18 2.45
C VAL A 82 3.58 -0.90 2.15
N GLU A 83 4.18 0.00 2.92
CA GLU A 83 5.63 0.22 2.88
C GLU A 83 6.34 -0.85 3.74
N LEU A 84 7.22 -1.63 3.13
CA LEU A 84 8.14 -2.53 3.83
C LEU A 84 9.54 -1.92 3.79
N PRO A 85 10.08 -1.43 4.91
CA PRO A 85 11.41 -0.84 5.01
C PRO A 85 12.54 -1.78 4.58
N ALA A 86 13.70 -1.23 4.21
CA ALA A 86 14.82 -2.00 3.64
C ALA A 86 15.38 -3.11 4.54
N ASP A 87 15.31 -2.94 5.86
CA ASP A 87 15.78 -3.86 6.91
C ASP A 87 14.77 -4.96 7.27
N VAL A 88 13.51 -4.79 6.88
CA VAL A 88 12.43 -5.78 7.03
C VAL A 88 12.43 -6.75 5.84
N ASP A 89 12.48 -8.05 6.10
CA ASP A 89 12.35 -9.12 5.10
C ASP A 89 11.00 -9.83 5.13
N GLU A 90 10.28 -9.75 6.24
CA GLU A 90 9.01 -10.43 6.40
C GLU A 90 8.04 -9.64 7.30
N ILE A 91 6.79 -9.57 6.87
CA ILE A 91 5.64 -9.36 7.76
C ILE A 91 5.00 -10.73 7.99
N LYS A 92 4.88 -11.12 9.26
CA LYS A 92 4.32 -12.43 9.63
C LYS A 92 2.81 -12.43 9.47
N GLN A 93 2.24 -13.61 9.22
CA GLN A 93 0.79 -13.78 9.31
C GLN A 93 0.29 -13.36 10.70
N GLY A 94 -0.84 -12.67 10.75
CA GLY A 94 -1.44 -12.17 12.00
C GLY A 94 -0.80 -10.90 12.53
N GLN A 95 0.30 -10.42 11.93
CA GLN A 95 0.92 -9.16 12.33
C GLN A 95 0.09 -7.97 11.83
N GLU A 96 -0.05 -6.96 12.67
CA GLU A 96 -0.64 -5.68 12.28
C GLU A 96 0.32 -4.89 11.38
N LEU A 97 -0.21 -4.32 10.31
CA LEU A 97 0.52 -3.47 9.38
C LEU A 97 -0.30 -2.21 9.07
N GLU A 98 0.40 -1.16 8.64
CA GLU A 98 -0.22 0.08 8.18
C GLU A 98 -0.42 0.02 6.66
N VAL A 99 -1.64 0.30 6.21
CA VAL A 99 -2.02 0.37 4.81
C VAL A 99 -2.36 1.81 4.46
N VAL A 100 -1.71 2.35 3.44
CA VAL A 100 -2.11 3.60 2.80
C VAL A 100 -3.23 3.31 1.82
N SER A 101 -4.40 3.90 2.02
CA SER A 101 -5.58 3.72 1.16
C SER A 101 -5.34 4.32 -0.22
N LEU A 102 -5.65 3.58 -1.29
CA LEU A 102 -5.69 4.10 -2.65
C LEU A 102 -7.07 4.62 -3.06
N ASP A 103 -8.11 4.28 -2.29
CA ASP A 103 -9.45 4.83 -2.43
C ASP A 103 -9.63 6.09 -1.58
N ASP A 104 -10.38 7.06 -2.11
CA ASP A 104 -10.78 8.29 -1.38
C ASP A 104 -11.96 8.05 -0.43
N ASP A 105 -12.82 7.06 -0.73
CA ASP A 105 -13.98 6.68 0.07
C ASP A 105 -13.69 5.39 0.86
N TYR A 106 -13.38 5.54 2.13
CA TYR A 106 -13.03 4.42 3.00
C TYR A 106 -14.28 3.60 3.41
N LYS A 107 -14.25 2.26 3.25
CA LYS A 107 -15.34 1.31 3.59
C LYS A 107 -15.45 0.97 5.08
#